data_AF-A0A959KK54-F1
#
_entry.id   AF-A0A959KK54-F1
#
_cell.length_a   1.000
_cell.length_b   1.000
_cell.length_c   1.000
_cell.angle_alpha   90.00
_cell.angle_beta   90.00
_cell.angle_gamma   90.00
#
_symmetry.space_group_name_H-M   'P 1'
#
loop_
_entity.id
_entity.type
_entity.pdbx_description
1 polymer ?
#
loop_
_entity_poly.entity_id
_entity_poly.type
_entity_poly.pdbx_seq_one_letter_code
_entity_poly.pdbx_strand_id
1 'polypeptide(L)'
;MPFHLHKKRNRQDLWRDRQLAWRPIAYLCIEPKDSTMLNQTHYKLAEGVEIPSVGFGTYLIGNDEVADAVYTAIKAGYRHIDTAEAYRNEEGVGLG
;
A
#
# COMPACT_ATOMS: atom_id res chain seq x y z
N MET A 1 46.47 -28.42 0.02
CA MET A 1 45.10 -28.98 0.05
C MET A 1 44.33 -28.36 1.22
N PRO A 2 43.60 -27.23 1.05
CA PRO A 2 42.74 -26.75 2.13
C PRO A 2 41.33 -27.35 1.99
N PHE A 3 40.92 -28.04 3.05
CA PHE A 3 39.57 -28.54 3.28
C PHE A 3 38.54 -27.40 3.14
N HIS A 4 37.61 -27.52 2.19
CA HIS A 4 36.47 -26.61 2.07
C HIS A 4 35.46 -26.93 3.18
N LEU A 5 35.42 -26.09 4.21
CA LEU A 5 34.40 -26.11 5.25
C LEU A 5 33.06 -25.67 4.64
N HIS A 6 32.17 -26.63 4.34
CA HIS A 6 30.83 -26.35 3.84
C HIS A 6 29.97 -25.76 4.97
N LYS A 7 29.96 -24.42 5.08
CA LYS A 7 29.14 -23.68 6.04
C LYS A 7 27.67 -23.86 5.65
N LYS A 8 26.88 -24.59 6.45
CA LYS A 8 25.43 -24.71 6.24
C LYS A 8 24.80 -23.31 6.38
N ARG A 9 24.29 -22.75 5.28
CA ARG A 9 23.51 -21.50 5.26
C ARG A 9 22.26 -21.67 6.12
N ASN A 10 22.00 -20.74 7.04
CA ASN A 10 20.82 -20.73 7.90
C ASN A 10 19.63 -20.14 7.13
N ARG A 11 18.39 -20.49 7.52
CA ARG A 11 17.16 -19.97 6.92
C ARG A 11 17.11 -18.44 6.90
N GLN A 12 17.75 -17.77 7.86
CA GLN A 12 17.88 -16.30 7.93
C GLN A 12 18.73 -15.71 6.79
N ASP A 13 19.73 -16.43 6.29
CA ASP A 13 20.57 -16.00 5.17
C ASP A 13 19.78 -16.01 3.84
N LEU A 14 18.81 -16.93 3.73
CA LEU A 14 17.90 -17.01 2.59
C LEU A 14 16.88 -15.86 2.50
N TRP A 15 16.69 -15.08 3.57
CA TRP A 15 15.87 -13.86 3.55
C TRP A 15 16.67 -12.66 3.07
N ARG A 16 17.94 -12.54 3.47
CA ARG A 16 18.85 -11.47 3.01
C ARG A 16 19.25 -11.62 1.54
N ASP A 17 19.51 -12.85 1.08
CA ASP A 17 19.84 -13.08 -0.33
C ASP A 17 18.61 -12.91 -1.25
N ARG A 18 17.39 -13.14 -0.74
CA ARG A 18 16.15 -12.83 -1.48
C ARG A 18 15.89 -11.33 -1.60
N GLN A 19 16.29 -10.53 -0.62
CA GLN A 19 16.20 -9.06 -0.70
C GLN A 19 17.08 -8.48 -1.81
N LEU A 20 18.20 -9.14 -2.17
CA LEU A 20 19.05 -8.71 -3.28
C LEU A 20 18.57 -9.21 -4.66
N ALA A 21 17.89 -10.36 -4.71
CA ALA A 21 17.34 -10.93 -5.95
C ALA A 21 15.99 -10.33 -6.39
N TRP A 22 15.26 -9.64 -5.50
CA TRP A 22 14.00 -8.94 -5.79
C TRP A 22 14.16 -7.46 -6.16
N ARG A 23 15.39 -7.02 -6.45
CA ARG A 23 15.72 -5.63 -6.81
C ARG A 23 15.32 -5.14 -8.22
N PRO A 24 14.58 -5.87 -9.10
CA PRO A 24 14.04 -5.24 -10.30
C PRO A 24 12.51 -5.01 -10.28
N ILE A 25 11.75 -5.40 -9.25
CA ILE A 25 10.28 -5.23 -9.26
C ILE A 25 9.80 -4.17 -8.24
N ALA A 26 10.49 -4.03 -7.09
CA ALA A 26 10.14 -3.02 -6.10
C ALA A 26 10.48 -1.56 -6.50
N TYR A 27 11.26 -1.36 -7.57
CA TYR A 27 11.64 -0.05 -8.11
C TYR A 27 10.80 0.38 -9.33
N LEU A 28 9.72 -0.34 -9.65
CA LEU A 28 8.68 0.15 -10.56
C LEU A 28 7.57 0.90 -9.81
N CYS A 29 7.82 1.34 -8.57
CA CYS A 29 7.06 2.45 -8.00
C CYS A 29 7.67 3.75 -8.54
N ILE A 30 7.17 4.18 -9.71
CA ILE A 30 7.19 5.56 -10.24
C ILE A 30 8.42 6.39 -9.80
N GLU A 31 9.52 6.29 -10.55
CA GLU A 31 10.54 7.36 -10.54
C GLU A 31 9.87 8.62 -11.12
N PRO A 32 9.73 9.73 -10.37
CA PRO A 32 9.07 10.93 -10.88
C PRO A 32 10.01 11.60 -11.87
N LYS A 33 9.85 11.29 -13.16
CA LYS A 33 10.67 11.88 -14.24
C LYS A 33 10.30 13.31 -14.60
N ASP A 34 9.27 13.88 -13.99
CA ASP A 34 8.89 15.27 -14.24
C ASP A 34 8.16 15.87 -13.03
N SER A 35 8.53 17.11 -12.70
CA SER A 35 7.86 17.96 -11.72
C SER A 35 6.36 18.16 -11.97
N THR A 36 5.88 17.87 -13.18
CA THR A 36 4.45 17.86 -13.56
C THR A 36 3.65 16.71 -12.92
N MET A 37 4.30 15.63 -12.46
CA MET A 37 3.64 14.48 -11.80
C MET A 37 3.10 14.81 -10.39
N LEU A 38 3.55 15.91 -9.78
CA LEU A 38 3.15 16.31 -8.42
C LEU A 38 1.71 16.85 -8.33
N ASN A 39 1.07 17.14 -9.47
CA ASN A 39 -0.31 17.64 -9.52
C ASN A 39 -1.32 16.60 -10.08
N GLN A 40 -0.92 15.33 -10.09
CA GLN A 40 -1.78 14.27 -10.62
C GLN A 40 -2.87 13.90 -9.60
N THR A 41 -4.12 14.22 -9.90
CA THR A 41 -5.25 13.97 -8.99
C THR A 41 -5.80 12.55 -9.08
N HIS A 42 -5.64 11.88 -10.23
CA HIS A 42 -6.13 10.52 -10.49
C HIS A 42 -5.08 9.68 -11.23
N TYR A 43 -5.08 8.37 -11.00
CA TYR A 43 -4.32 7.38 -11.77
C TYR A 43 -5.28 6.58 -12.65
N LYS A 44 -4.86 6.31 -13.89
CA LYS A 44 -5.60 5.42 -14.80
C LYS A 44 -5.12 3.99 -14.62
N LEU A 45 -6.03 3.10 -14.26
CA LEU A 45 -5.79 1.66 -14.18
C LEU A 45 -5.67 1.03 -15.58
N ALA A 46 -5.17 -0.19 -15.67
CA ALA A 46 -4.93 -0.87 -16.95
C ALA A 46 -6.23 -1.04 -17.76
N GLU A 47 -7.35 -1.18 -17.05
CA GLU A 47 -8.70 -1.33 -17.57
C GLU A 47 -9.31 0.02 -18.00
N GLY A 48 -8.59 1.12 -17.78
CA GLY A 48 -8.98 2.46 -18.18
C GLY A 48 -9.83 3.23 -17.17
N VAL A 49 -10.18 2.62 -16.04
CA VAL A 49 -10.86 3.26 -14.90
C VAL A 49 -9.89 4.21 -14.19
N GLU A 50 -10.39 5.36 -13.76
CA GLU A 50 -9.60 6.33 -12.98
C GLU A 50 -9.84 6.13 -11.47
N ILE A 51 -8.75 6.15 -10.70
CA ILE A 51 -8.78 6.09 -9.23
C ILE A 51 -8.16 7.37 -8.66
N PRO A 52 -8.73 7.99 -7.61
CA PRO A 52 -8.10 9.12 -6.94
C PRO A 52 -6.70 8.76 -6.44
N SER A 53 -5.76 9.68 -6.63
CA SER A 53 -4.36 9.53 -6.22
C SER A 53 -4.16 9.47 -4.71
N VAL A 54 -5.14 9.99 -3.95
CA VAL A 54 -5.14 10.04 -2.48
C VAL A 54 -6.38 9.31 -1.98
N GLY A 55 -6.16 8.34 -1.08
CA GLY A 55 -7.21 7.58 -0.40
C GLY A 55 -7.18 7.77 1.12
N PHE A 56 -8.33 7.57 1.77
CA PHE A 56 -8.49 7.55 3.21
C PHE A 56 -8.58 6.10 3.70
N GLY A 57 -7.59 5.64 4.45
CA GLY A 57 -7.54 4.28 5.00
C GLY A 57 -8.18 4.19 6.39
N THR A 58 -8.89 3.10 6.65
CA THR A 58 -9.67 2.89 7.88
C THR A 58 -9.03 1.92 8.87
N TYR A 59 -7.77 1.55 8.65
CA TYR A 59 -7.05 0.62 9.53
C TYR A 59 -6.91 1.19 10.95
N LEU A 60 -7.16 0.34 11.96
CA LEU A 60 -7.11 0.65 13.39
C LEU A 60 -8.16 1.65 13.90
N ILE A 61 -9.14 2.03 13.08
CA ILE A 61 -10.29 2.83 13.53
C ILE A 61 -11.38 1.88 14.04
N GLY A 62 -11.93 2.15 15.22
CA GLY A 62 -13.04 1.38 15.79
C GLY A 62 -14.29 1.44 14.88
N ASN A 63 -15.07 0.36 14.84
CA ASN A 63 -16.30 0.30 14.02
C ASN A 63 -17.34 1.35 14.44
N ASP A 64 -17.30 1.77 15.70
CA ASP A 64 -18.14 2.82 16.28
C ASP A 64 -17.68 4.25 15.95
N GLU A 65 -16.41 4.44 15.60
CA GLU A 65 -15.81 5.75 15.30
C GLU A 65 -15.63 5.99 13.79
N VAL A 66 -15.54 4.93 13.00
CA VAL A 66 -15.14 5.01 11.59
C VAL A 66 -16.15 5.77 10.71
N ALA A 67 -17.44 5.76 11.07
CA ALA A 67 -18.46 6.51 10.34
C ALA A 67 -18.18 8.02 10.35
N ASP A 68 -17.87 8.59 11.52
CA ASP A 68 -17.54 10.01 11.67
C ASP A 68 -16.23 10.36 10.95
N ALA A 69 -15.25 9.45 10.98
CA ALA A 69 -13.98 9.60 10.29
C ALA A 69 -14.16 9.64 8.76
N VAL A 70 -14.94 8.71 8.20
CA VAL A 70 -15.29 8.67 6.76
C VAL A 70 -16.07 9.91 6.36
N TYR A 71 -17.09 10.29 7.13
CA TYR A 71 -17.87 11.51 6.88
C TYR A 71 -16.98 12.77 6.81
N THR A 72 -16.04 12.88 7.75
CA THR A 72 -15.07 13.98 7.79
C THR A 72 -14.14 13.95 6.57
N ALA A 73 -13.65 12.77 6.18
CA ALA A 73 -12.82 12.60 4.98
C ALA A 73 -13.58 13.01 3.71
N ILE A 74 -14.84 12.60 3.56
CA ILE A 74 -15.70 12.98 2.42
C ILE A 74 -15.89 14.50 2.37
N LYS A 75 -16.14 15.14 3.52
CA LYS A 75 -16.23 16.61 3.64
C LYS A 75 -14.92 17.31 3.28
N ALA A 76 -13.78 16.73 3.66
CA ALA A 76 -12.46 17.23 3.30
C ALA A 76 -12.11 17.02 1.80
N GLY A 77 -12.93 16.28 1.05
CA GLY A 77 -12.80 16.10 -0.39
C GLY A 77 -12.27 14.73 -0.83
N TYR A 78 -12.04 13.80 0.11
CA TYR A 78 -11.64 12.43 -0.24
C TYR A 78 -12.76 11.72 -1.00
N ARG A 79 -12.39 10.94 -2.02
CA ARG A 79 -13.32 10.13 -2.83
C ARG A 79 -12.91 8.67 -2.95
N HIS A 80 -11.74 8.33 -2.44
CA HIS A 80 -11.27 6.96 -2.34
C HIS A 80 -11.19 6.59 -0.85
N ILE A 81 -12.03 5.64 -0.45
CA ILE A 81 -12.03 5.04 0.89
C ILE A 81 -11.43 3.64 0.77
N ASP A 82 -10.42 3.36 1.59
CA ASP A 82 -9.70 2.09 1.64
C ASP A 82 -10.06 1.36 2.93
N THR A 83 -10.58 0.14 2.79
CA THR A 83 -11.03 -0.71 3.88
C THR A 83 -10.70 -2.17 3.59
N ALA A 84 -10.78 -3.02 4.62
CA ALA A 84 -10.63 -4.46 4.49
C ALA A 84 -11.46 -5.19 5.54
N GLU A 85 -11.96 -6.37 5.19
CA GLU A 85 -12.70 -7.27 6.11
C GLU A 85 -11.92 -7.55 7.42
N ALA A 86 -10.60 -7.68 7.33
CA ALA A 86 -9.73 -7.89 8.48
C ALA A 86 -9.77 -6.75 9.53
N TYR A 87 -10.20 -5.55 9.14
CA TYR A 87 -10.33 -4.40 10.05
C TYR A 87 -11.62 -4.49 10.88
N ARG A 88 -12.57 -5.34 10.46
CA ARG A 88 -13.86 -5.60 11.12
C ARG A 88 -14.66 -4.32 11.40
N ASN A 89 -14.54 -3.33 10.51
CA ASN A 89 -15.20 -2.03 10.62
C ASN A 89 -15.98 -1.60 9.36
N GLU A 90 -16.19 -2.50 8.39
CA GLU A 90 -16.84 -2.19 7.10
C GLU A 90 -18.30 -1.74 7.26
N GLU A 91 -19.00 -2.20 8.32
CA GLU A 91 -20.35 -1.74 8.63
C GLU A 91 -20.36 -0.25 8.99
N GLY A 92 -19.46 0.18 9.88
CA GLY A 92 -19.29 1.60 10.21
C GLY A 92 -18.83 2.42 9.01
N VAL A 93 -17.95 1.88 8.17
CA VAL A 93 -17.51 2.54 6.93
C VAL A 93 -18.71 2.80 6.00
N GLY A 94 -19.64 1.84 5.90
CA GLY A 94 -20.84 1.99 5.07
C GLY A 94 -21.88 2.97 5.60
N LEU A 95 -21.82 3.35 6.88
CA LEU A 95 -22.69 4.37 7.49
C LEU A 95 -22.17 5.81 7.29
N GLY A 96 -20.88 5.96 6.95
CA GLY A 96 -20.18 7.26 6.80
C GLY A 96 -20.24 7.88 5.42
#